data_AF-A0A7C2IUC3-F1
#
_entry.id   AF-A0A7C2IUC3-F1
#
_cell.length_a   1.000
_cell.length_b   1.000
_cell.length_c   1.000
_cell.angle_alpha   90.00
_cell.angle_beta   90.00
_cell.angle_gamma   90.00
#
_symmetry.space_group_name_H-M   'P 1'
#
loop_
_entity.id
_entity.type
_entity.pdbx_description
1 polymer ?
#
loop_
_entity_poly.entity_id
_entity_poly.type
_entity_poly.pdbx_seq_one_letter_code
_entity_poly.pdbx_strand_id
1 'polypeptide(L)' 'MLWKTLAASCRQAGLGDEPRQVFQALSEIALVDVVLPTRSGTVIRKRCISQPTKHQQILLQRLGRRLPTALESAAK' A
#
# COMPACT_ATOMS: atom_id res chain seq x y z
N MET A 1 13.12 -6.01 -20.12
CA MET A 1 11.85 -5.40 -20.60
C MET A 1 10.75 -5.30 -19.52
N LEU A 2 11.04 -5.35 -18.22
CA LEU A 2 10.02 -5.27 -17.16
C LEU A 2 9.30 -3.91 -17.11
N TRP A 3 10.07 -2.83 -17.20
CA TRP A 3 9.55 -1.47 -17.10
C TRP A 3 8.57 -1.10 -18.24
N LYS A 4 8.76 -1.62 -19.45
CA LYS A 4 7.86 -1.34 -20.59
C LYS A 4 6.47 -1.96 -20.39
N THR A 5 6.41 -3.21 -19.97
CA THR A 5 5.14 -3.90 -19.66
C THR A 5 4.38 -3.17 -18.56
N LEU A 6 5.14 -2.69 -17.58
CA LEU A 6 4.58 -2.05 -16.42
C LEU A 6 4.08 -0.63 -16.73
N ALA A 7 4.82 0.13 -17.55
CA ALA A 7 4.34 1.39 -18.12
C ALA A 7 3.07 1.21 -18.97
N ALA A 8 2.97 0.12 -19.75
CA ALA A 8 1.77 -0.21 -20.50
C ALA A 8 0.58 -0.53 -19.59
N SER A 9 0.81 -1.21 -18.46
CA SER A 9 -0.23 -1.46 -17.45
C SER A 9 -0.72 -0.18 -16.79
N CYS A 10 0.16 0.77 -16.46
CA CYS A 10 -0.23 2.09 -15.94
C CYS A 10 -1.06 2.87 -16.96
N ARG A 11 -0.66 2.86 -18.24
CA ARG A 11 -1.44 3.46 -19.33
C ARG A 11 -2.83 2.84 -19.47
N GLN A 12 -2.95 1.51 -19.46
CA GLN A 12 -4.24 0.82 -19.54
C GLN A 12 -5.15 1.12 -18.35
N ALA A 13 -4.58 1.31 -17.16
CA ALA A 13 -5.32 1.74 -15.97
C ALA A 13 -5.71 3.24 -16.00
N GLY A 14 -5.42 3.96 -17.10
CA GLY A 14 -5.71 5.39 -17.25
C GLY A 14 -4.88 6.28 -16.33
N LEU A 15 -3.72 5.82 -15.84
CA LEU A 15 -2.86 6.54 -14.90
C LEU A 15 -1.88 7.52 -15.59
N GLY A 16 -1.95 7.62 -16.92
CA GLY A 16 -1.10 8.50 -17.72
C GLY A 16 0.23 7.85 -18.15
N ASP A 17 1.12 8.69 -18.69
CA ASP A 17 2.40 8.29 -19.27
C ASP A 17 3.59 8.40 -18.33
N GLU A 18 3.35 8.76 -17.06
CA GLU A 18 4.39 8.90 -16.03
C GLU A 18 4.31 7.77 -14.99
N PRO A 19 4.69 6.53 -15.34
CA PRO A 19 4.68 5.43 -14.41
C PRO A 19 5.58 5.71 -13.19
N ARG A 20 6.69 6.45 -13.33
CA ARG A 20 7.58 6.77 -12.21
C ARG A 20 6.88 7.48 -11.06
N GLN A 21 6.04 8.45 -11.37
CA GLN A 21 5.31 9.20 -10.35
C GLN A 21 4.28 8.33 -9.63
N VAL A 22 3.60 7.44 -10.38
CA VAL A 22 2.70 6.43 -9.81
C VAL A 22 3.46 5.51 -8.84
N PHE A 23 4.65 5.05 -9.21
CA PHE A 23 5.49 4.24 -8.30
C PHE A 23 5.90 5.00 -7.06
N GLN A 24 6.35 6.25 -7.22
CA GLN A 24 6.76 7.07 -6.11
C GLN A 24 5.59 7.25 -5.13
N ALA A 25 4.41 7.60 -5.62
CA ALA A 25 3.21 7.73 -4.80
C ALA A 25 2.83 6.42 -4.10
N LEU A 26 2.93 5.27 -4.77
CA LEU A 26 2.66 3.97 -4.14
C LEU A 26 3.74 3.56 -3.12
N SER A 27 5.00 3.95 -3.35
CA SER A 27 6.11 3.63 -2.46
C SER A 27 6.05 4.36 -1.12
N GLU A 28 5.33 5.48 -1.07
CA GLU A 28 5.05 6.22 0.17
C GLU A 28 4.09 5.46 1.11
N ILE A 29 3.37 4.46 0.60
CA ILE A 29 2.53 3.60 1.45
C ILE A 29 3.45 2.63 2.20
N ALA A 30 3.52 2.80 3.52
CA ALA A 30 4.45 2.08 4.38
C ALA A 30 3.75 1.07 5.27
N LEU A 31 4.46 0.02 5.64
CA LEU A 31 4.04 -0.89 6.72
C LEU A 31 4.57 -0.32 8.05
N VAL A 32 3.68 -0.20 9.03
CA VAL A 32 3.95 0.43 10.33
C VAL A 32 3.58 -0.54 11.45
N ASP A 33 4.44 -0.66 12.46
CA ASP A 33 4.14 -1.40 13.67
C ASP A 33 3.42 -0.51 14.70
N VAL A 34 2.17 -0.85 15.00
CA VAL A 34 1.39 -0.23 16.08
C VAL A 34 1.56 -1.06 17.34
N VAL A 35 2.08 -0.43 18.39
CA VAL A 35 2.33 -1.05 19.69
C VAL A 35 1.29 -0.54 20.68
N LEU A 36 0.40 -1.42 21.13
CA LEU A 36 -0.67 -1.11 22.07
C LEU A 36 -0.33 -1.70 23.44
N PRO A 37 0.02 -0.87 24.43
CA PRO A 37 0.23 -1.34 25.80
C PRO A 37 -1.12 -1.68 26.45
N THR A 38 -1.22 -2.85 27.07
CA THR A 38 -2.43 -3.24 27.82
C THR A 38 -2.25 -3.02 29.32
N ARG A 39 -3.36 -2.87 30.05
CA ARG A 39 -3.36 -2.72 31.52
C ARG A 39 -2.78 -3.94 32.24
N SER A 40 -2.79 -5.11 31.61
CA SER A 40 -2.25 -6.37 32.12
C SER A 40 -0.73 -6.51 31.90
N GLY A 41 -0.06 -5.51 31.33
CA GLY A 41 1.38 -5.54 31.05
C GLY A 41 1.76 -6.21 29.73
N THR A 42 0.83 -6.90 29.06
CA THR A 42 1.04 -7.47 27.73
C THR A 42 1.08 -6.36 26.68
N VAL A 43 2.03 -6.43 25.75
CA VAL A 43 2.15 -5.50 24.63
C VAL A 43 1.61 -6.17 23.37
N ILE A 44 0.57 -5.61 22.78
CA ILE A 44 0.04 -6.07 21.50
C ILE A 44 0.76 -5.33 20.39
N ARG A 45 1.36 -6.07 19.45
CA ARG A 45 1.99 -5.51 18.25
C ARG A 45 1.14 -5.85 17.03
N LYS A 46 0.83 -4.84 16.22
CA LYS A 46 0.03 -5.00 15.00
C LYS A 46 0.72 -4.30 13.83
N ARG A 47 0.96 -5.03 12.75
CA ARG A 47 1.47 -4.47 11.50
C ARG A 47 0.32 -3.87 10.70
N CYS A 48 0.26 -2.55 10.67
CA CYS A 48 -0.75 -1.77 9.97
C CYS A 48 -0.16 -1.16 8.70
N ILE A 49 -0.98 -1.03 7.65
CA ILE A 49 -0.58 -0.27 6.46
C ILE A 49 -0.91 1.20 6.72
N SER A 50 0.01 2.13 6.39
CA SER A 50 -0.25 3.56 6.53
C SER A 50 -1.46 3.95 5.69
N GLN A 51 -2.26 4.90 6.18
CA GLN A 51 -3.47 5.32 5.47
C GLN A 51 -3.08 6.00 4.16
N PRO A 52 -3.47 5.44 2.99
CA PRO A 52 -3.10 6.03 1.71
C PRO A 52 -3.81 7.38 1.54
N THR A 53 -3.13 8.34 0.92
CA THR A 53 -3.70 9.62 0.54
C THR A 53 -4.85 9.44 -0.46
N LYS A 54 -5.73 10.44 -0.61
CA LYS A 54 -6.84 10.38 -1.58
C LYS A 54 -6.34 10.03 -2.99
N HIS A 55 -5.21 10.60 -3.39
CA HIS A 55 -4.62 10.32 -4.70
C HIS A 55 -4.15 8.87 -4.80
N GLN A 56 -3.41 8.35 -3.80
CA GLN A 56 -2.99 6.96 -3.75
C GLN A 56 -4.17 5.97 -3.77
N GLN A 57 -5.28 6.29 -3.09
CA GLN A 57 -6.50 5.47 -3.13
C GLN A 57 -7.08 5.37 -4.54
N ILE A 58 -7.12 6.48 -5.29
CA ILE A 58 -7.57 6.48 -6.69
C ILE A 58 -6.64 5.63 -7.56
N LEU A 59 -5.32 5.72 -7.36
CA LEU A 59 -4.34 4.89 -8.06
C LEU A 59 -4.59 3.40 -7.80
N LEU A 60 -4.77 3.01 -6.53
CA LEU A 60 -5.05 1.63 -6.14
C LEU A 60 -6.36 1.12 -6.73
N GLN A 61 -7.43 1.94 -6.73
CA GLN A 61 -8.70 1.60 -7.35
C GLN A 61 -8.57 1.36 -8.86
N ARG A 62 -7.86 2.23 -9.57
CA ARG A 62 -7.61 2.09 -11.02
C ARG A 62 -6.76 0.87 -11.35
N LEU A 63 -5.85 0.48 -10.46
CA LEU A 63 -5.07 -0.76 -10.55
C LEU A 63 -5.86 -2.02 -10.13
N GLY A 64 -7.12 -1.87 -9.68
CA GLY A 64 -7.94 -2.97 -9.18
C GLY A 64 -7.40 -3.60 -7.88
N ARG A 65 -6.56 -2.88 -7.13
CA ARG A 65 -5.94 -3.37 -5.88
C ARG A 65 -6.65 -2.75 -4.68
N ARG A 66 -7.01 -3.58 -3.71
CA ARG A 66 -7.47 -3.13 -2.39
C ARG A 66 -6.38 -3.47 -1.39
N LEU A 67 -5.94 -2.48 -0.62
CA LEU A 67 -4.99 -2.70 0.46
C LEU A 67 -5.77 -3.04 1.74
N PRO A 68 -5.36 -4.07 2.49
CA PRO A 68 -5.92 -4.33 3.81
C PRO A 68 -5.45 -3.27 4.81
N THR A 69 -6.27 -2.95 5.82
CA THR A 69 -5.92 -1.97 6.85
C THR A 69 -4.80 -2.47 7.77
N ALA A 70 -4.69 -3.78 7.94
CA ALA A 70 -3.62 -4.41 8.70
C ALA A 70 -3.28 -5.77 8.10
N LEU A 71 -2.02 -6.15 8.26
CA LEU A 71 -1.56 -7.49 7.94
C LEU A 71 -1.79 -8.36 9.16
N GLU A 72 -2.66 -9.34 9.03
CA GLU A 72 -2.70 -10.45 9.98
C GLU A 72 -1.42 -11.27 9.75
N SER A 73 -0.54 -11.30 10.74
CA SER A 73 0.51 -12.30 10.75
C SER A 73 -0.17 -13.65 10.91
N ALA A 74 -0.09 -14.51 9.88
CA ALA A 74 -0.27 -15.94 10.08
C ALA A 74 0.76 -16.35 11.13
N ALA A 75 0.31 -16.51 12.37
CA ALA A 75 1.08 -17.17 13.41
C ALA A 75 1.37 -18.58 12.89
N LYS A 76 2.64 -18.88 12.66
CA LYS A 76 3.13 -20.23 12.44
C LYS A 76 3.79 -20.69 13.73
#